data_AF-A0A2D8XMR9-F1
#
_entry.id   AF-A0A2D8XMR9-F1
#
_cell.length_a   1.000
_cell.length_b   1.000
_cell.length_c   1.000
_cell.angle_alpha   90.00
_cell.angle_beta   90.00
_cell.angle_gamma   90.00
#
_symmetry.space_group_name_H-M   'P 1'
#
loop_
_entity.id
_entity.type
_entity.pdbx_description
1 polymer ?
#
loop_
_entity_poly.entity_id
_entity_poly.type
_entity_poly.pdbx_seq_one_letter_code
_entity_poly.pdbx_strand_id
1 'polypeptide(L)' 'MMLACWYEKIFVVQKPVQRGYKKNGYDVTLYVDYKGQNKIQGKNTYKQNSKELEEAIEKGYIYAYKKLILGE' A
#
# COMPACT_ATOMS: atom_id res chain seq x y z
N MET A 1 7.98 11.37 5.93
CA MET A 1 7.30 11.05 4.65
C MET A 1 5.86 10.57 4.87
N MET A 2 5.63 9.48 5.62
CA MET A 2 4.27 8.98 5.91
C MET A 2 3.31 10.05 6.45
N LEU A 3 3.74 10.87 7.42
CA LEU A 3 2.92 11.95 7.99
C LEU A 3 2.42 12.95 6.92
N ALA A 4 3.25 13.31 5.94
CA ALA A 4 2.86 14.21 4.85
C ALA A 4 1.87 13.55 3.90
N CYS A 5 2.08 12.26 3.56
CA CYS A 5 1.12 11.47 2.80
C CYS A 5 -0.24 11.39 3.51
N TRP A 6 -0.26 11.13 4.82
CA TRP A 6 -1.49 11.05 5.59
C TRP A 6 -2.22 12.39 5.68
N TYR A 7 -1.48 13.49 5.82
CA TYR A 7 -2.04 14.84 5.77
C TYR A 7 -2.75 15.12 4.44
N GLU A 8 -2.14 14.69 3.33
CA GLU A 8 -2.73 14.78 1.98
C GLU A 8 -3.77 13.68 1.67
N LYS A 9 -4.18 12.89 2.68
CA LYS A 9 -5.12 11.76 2.55
C LYS A 9 -4.65 10.68 1.57
N ILE A 10 -3.36 10.37 1.62
CA ILE A 10 -2.71 9.34 0.81
C ILE A 10 -2.32 8.16 1.70
N PHE A 11 -2.87 6.99 1.42
CA PHE A 11 -2.71 5.80 2.26
C PHE A 11 -2.30 4.60 1.44
N VAL A 12 -1.30 3.85 1.91
CA VAL A 12 -1.00 2.51 1.36
C VAL A 12 -1.88 1.50 2.09
N VAL A 13 -2.81 0.90 1.37
CA VAL A 13 -3.79 -0.02 1.93
C VAL A 13 -3.49 -1.44 1.49
N GLN A 14 -3.60 -2.37 2.43
CA GLN A 14 -3.46 -3.80 2.20
C GLN A 14 -4.82 -4.40 1.89
N LYS A 15 -4.92 -5.15 0.78
CA LYS A 15 -6.12 -5.89 0.39
C LYS A 15 -5.80 -7.36 0.23
N PRO A 16 -6.44 -8.27 0.99
CA PRO A 16 -6.26 -9.70 0.79
C PRO A 16 -6.74 -10.12 -0.60
N VAL A 17 -6.01 -11.02 -1.25
CA VAL A 17 -6.36 -11.53 -2.59
C VAL A 17 -7.66 -12.32 -2.60
N GLN A 18 -8.01 -12.95 -1.48
CA GLN A 18 -9.22 -13.74 -1.31
C GLN A 18 -9.91 -13.39 -0.01
N ARG A 19 -11.24 -13.50 -0.01
CA ARG A 19 -12.06 -13.40 1.19
C ARG A 19 -12.22 -14.79 1.81
N GLY A 20 -12.05 -14.88 3.11
CA GLY A 20 -12.20 -16.13 3.87
C GLY A 20 -11.19 -16.22 4.99
N TYR A 21 -11.26 -17.30 5.76
CA TYR A 21 -10.25 -17.63 6.77
C TYR A 21 -9.26 -18.64 6.19
N LYS A 22 -7.96 -18.34 6.33
CA LYS A 22 -6.86 -19.26 6.02
C LYS A 22 -5.86 -19.23 7.16
N LYS A 23 -5.37 -20.40 7.56
CA LYS A 23 -4.29 -20.51 8.55
C LYS A 23 -3.05 -19.78 8.00
N ASN A 24 -2.57 -18.77 8.72
CA ASN A 24 -1.52 -17.81 8.33
C ASN A 24 -1.93 -16.71 7.33
N GLY A 25 -3.23 -16.54 7.09
CA GLY A 25 -3.74 -15.47 6.24
C GLY A 25 -3.55 -15.72 4.74
N TYR A 26 -4.22 -14.90 3.94
CA TYR A 26 -4.05 -14.89 2.49
C TYR A 26 -3.01 -13.85 2.11
N ASP A 27 -2.32 -14.06 1.00
CA ASP A 27 -1.46 -13.02 0.44
C ASP A 27 -2.24 -11.71 0.24
N VAL A 28 -1.55 -10.59 0.40
CA VAL A 28 -2.11 -9.26 0.30
C VAL A 28 -1.53 -8.53 -0.90
N THR A 29 -2.37 -7.78 -1.57
CA THR A 29 -1.97 -6.77 -2.55
C THR A 29 -1.92 -5.42 -1.88
N LEU A 30 -0.97 -4.59 -2.30
CA LEU A 30 -0.86 -3.21 -1.87
C LEU A 30 -1.47 -2.30 -2.94
N TYR A 31 -2.25 -1.33 -2.50
CA TYR A 31 -2.67 -0.23 -3.36
C TYR A 31 -2.50 1.10 -2.64
N VAL A 32 -2.15 2.14 -3.39
CA VAL A 32 -2.11 3.51 -2.88
C VAL A 32 -3.48 4.13 -3.11
N ASP A 33 -4.18 4.47 -2.04
CA ASP A 33 -5.40 5.25 -2.06
C ASP A 33 -5.04 6.73 -1.95
N TYR A 34 -5.38 7.52 -2.97
CA TYR A 34 -5.20 8.96 -3.01
C TYR A 34 -6.55 9.64 -2.89
N LYS A 35 -6.75 10.34 -1.78
CA LYS A 35 -7.93 11.16 -1.47
C LYS A 35 -9.25 10.40 -1.57
N GLY A 36 -9.25 9.07 -1.39
CA GLY A 36 -10.46 8.24 -1.50
C GLY A 36 -10.99 8.06 -2.93
N GLN A 37 -10.31 8.60 -3.94
CA GLN A 37 -10.79 8.65 -5.32
C GLN A 37 -9.94 7.81 -6.26
N ASN A 38 -8.61 7.91 -6.15
CA ASN A 38 -7.69 7.24 -7.06
C ASN A 38 -6.98 6.10 -6.34
N LYS A 39 -6.99 4.91 -6.95
CA LYS A 39 -6.30 3.73 -6.44
C LYS A 39 -5.23 3.30 -7.40
N ILE A 40 -3.97 3.43 -6.99
CA ILE A 40 -2.84 2.88 -7.73
C ILE A 40 -2.64 1.46 -7.22
N GLN A 41 -3.14 0.47 -7.95
CA GLN A 41 -2.94 -0.93 -7.61
C GLN A 41 -1.52 -1.37 -7.92
N GLY A 42 -0.85 -1.95 -6.93
CA GLY A 42 0.33 -2.77 -7.14
C GLY A 42 -0.04 -4.08 -7.84
N LYS A 43 0.86 -4.58 -8.69
CA LYS A 43 0.70 -5.87 -9.38
C LYS A 43 1.19 -7.06 -8.55
N ASN A 44 1.93 -6.79 -7.48
CA ASN A 44 2.58 -7.81 -6.67
C ASN A 44 1.69 -8.21 -5.48
N THR A 45 1.76 -9.49 -5.15
CA THR A 45 1.18 -10.08 -3.95
C THR A 45 2.28 -10.36 -2.94
N TYR A 46 2.01 -10.07 -1.67
CA TYR A 46 2.95 -10.21 -0.58
C TYR A 46 2.35 -11.09 0.51
N LYS A 47 3.18 -11.89 1.16
CA LYS A 47 2.74 -12.70 2.29
C LYS A 47 2.52 -11.83 3.53
N GLN A 48 1.42 -12.06 4.25
CA GLN A 48 1.14 -11.35 5.50
C GLN A 48 2.24 -11.60 6.55
N ASN A 49 2.51 -10.60 7.39
CA ASN A 49 3.53 -10.65 8.45
C ASN A 49 4.94 -10.98 7.95
N SER A 50 5.27 -10.59 6.71
CA SER A 50 6.60 -10.80 6.13
C SER A 50 7.35 -9.48 6.02
N LYS A 51 8.68 -9.53 6.16
CA LYS A 51 9.53 -8.33 6.03
C LYS A 51 9.37 -7.67 4.66
N GLU A 52 9.21 -8.47 3.62
CA GLU A 52 8.96 -8.00 2.24
C GLU A 52 7.72 -7.10 2.13
N LEU A 53 6.67 -7.37 2.91
CA LEU A 53 5.45 -6.58 2.93
C LEU A 53 5.70 -5.21 3.57
N GLU A 54 6.43 -5.17 4.68
CA GLU A 54 6.80 -3.92 5.35
C GLU A 54 7.64 -3.03 4.43
N GLU A 55 8.66 -3.62 3.79
CA GLU A 55 9.50 -2.92 2.81
C GLU A 55 8.69 -2.43 1.60
N ALA A 56 7.71 -3.21 1.13
CA ALA A 56 6.86 -2.82 0.02
C ALA A 56 5.89 -1.69 0.40
N ILE A 57 5.38 -1.66 1.63
CA ILE A 57 4.55 -0.57 2.15
C ILE A 57 5.37 0.73 2.19
N GLU A 58 6.60 0.67 2.73
CA GLU A 58 7.48 1.83 2.78
C GLU A 58 7.80 2.36 1.37
N LYS A 59 8.17 1.48 0.44
CA LYS A 59 8.38 1.84 -0.98
C LYS A 59 7.13 2.45 -1.61
N GLY A 60 5.95 1.95 -1.27
CA GLY A 60 4.67 2.50 -1.72
C GLY A 60 4.46 3.93 -1.25
N TYR A 61 4.78 4.24 0.01
CA TYR A 61 4.71 5.60 0.53
C TYR A 61 5.76 6.53 -0.08
N ILE A 62 6.99 6.04 -0.31
CA ILE A 62 8.03 6.83 -0.99
C ILE A 62 7.60 7.18 -2.40
N TYR A 63 7.08 6.20 -3.15
CA TYR A 63 6.56 6.39 -4.50
C TYR A 63 5.42 7.40 -4.51
N ALA A 64 4.45 7.23 -3.61
CA ALA A 64 3.31 8.13 -3.49
C ALA A 64 3.75 9.56 -3.15
N TYR A 65 4.71 9.72 -2.23
CA TYR A 65 5.25 11.02 -1.85
C TYR A 65 5.94 11.70 -3.05
N LYS A 66 6.83 10.99 -3.75
CA LYS A 66 7.52 11.54 -4.92
C LYS A 66 6.55 11.95 -6.02
N LYS A 67 5.63 11.05 -6.37
CA LYS A 67 4.75 11.25 -7.52
C LYS A 67 3.57 12.19 -7.25
N LEU A 68 3.00 12.16 -6.05
CA LEU A 68 1.74 12.85 -5.73
C LEU A 68 1.96 14.13 -4.92
N ILE A 69 3.09 14.25 -4.21
CA ILE A 69 3.41 15.45 -3.42
C ILE A 69 4.52 16.26 -4.09
N LEU A 70 5.64 15.63 -4.47
CA LEU A 70 6.76 16.34 -5.14
C LEU A 70 6.51 16.56 -6.64
N GLY A 71 5.75 15.69 -7.31
CA GLY A 71 5.49 15.76 -8.75
C GLY A 71 6.68 15.30 -9.62
N GLU A 72 7.60 14.52 -9.06
CA GLU A 72 8.75 13.91 -9.74
C GLU A 72 8.45 12.52 -10.34
#